data_AF-A0AAD7ANK0-F1
#
_entry.id   AF-A0AAD7ANK0-F1
#
_cell.length_a   1.000
_cell.length_b   1.000
_cell.length_c   1.000
_cell.angle_alpha   90.00
_cell.angle_beta   90.00
_cell.angle_gamma   90.00
#
_symmetry.space_group_name_H-M   'P 1'
#
loop_
_entity.id
_entity.type
_entity.pdbx_description
1 polymer ?
#
loop_
_entity_poly.entity_id
_entity_poly.type
_entity_poly.pdbx_seq_one_letter_code
_entity_poly.pdbx_strand_id
1 'polypeptide(L)'
;MSEKGFFHQSSSHQEHHVAPPPNYAATQMPSSGFRIALNSSVQISKHDLERAGHAPFADLDNSPIYLGSAIFTQDDGVTQKSVHPCKIGPHLYPSPCSVAYGGREVSHHGRYDLLLFDPHTMEWVPTSHGQIPQGRTPVEGGYEENIRDKLYHASARVNGLNIPGKTGHHLGGAHVSFGGGEHTVHDSYEILCWRIQKN
;
A
#
# COMPACT_ATOMS: atom_id res chain seq x y z
N MET A 1 -38.68 -48.79 -61.15
CA MET A 1 -37.37 -48.64 -60.49
C MET A 1 -37.31 -47.27 -59.85
N SER A 2 -36.86 -47.27 -58.59
CA SER A 2 -36.49 -46.15 -57.72
C SER A 2 -37.60 -45.38 -56.99
N GLU A 3 -37.84 -45.87 -55.77
CA GLU A 3 -38.34 -45.16 -54.59
C GLU A 3 -37.53 -43.87 -54.34
N LYS A 4 -38.23 -42.80 -53.97
CA LYS A 4 -37.62 -41.58 -53.42
C LYS A 4 -37.61 -41.70 -51.89
N GLY A 5 -36.42 -41.92 -51.34
CA GLY A 5 -36.18 -42.03 -49.91
C GLY A 5 -36.45 -40.71 -49.17
N PHE A 6 -37.24 -40.82 -48.10
CA PHE A 6 -37.33 -39.86 -47.01
C PHE A 6 -36.00 -39.83 -46.24
N PHE A 7 -35.40 -38.66 -46.05
CA PHE A 7 -34.37 -38.46 -45.03
C PHE A 7 -34.93 -37.54 -43.94
N HIS A 8 -35.12 -38.12 -42.76
CA HIS A 8 -35.41 -37.43 -41.51
C HIS A 8 -34.09 -36.86 -40.97
N GLN A 9 -33.96 -35.54 -40.84
CA GLN A 9 -32.87 -34.93 -40.06
C GLN A 9 -33.22 -35.04 -38.58
N SER A 10 -32.47 -35.86 -37.84
CA SER A 10 -32.47 -35.86 -36.38
C SER A 10 -31.61 -34.69 -35.89
N SER A 11 -32.26 -33.73 -35.22
CA SER A 11 -31.57 -32.63 -34.55
C SER A 11 -30.99 -33.14 -33.24
N SER A 12 -29.65 -33.28 -33.18
CA SER A 12 -28.94 -33.58 -31.94
C SER A 12 -28.83 -32.31 -31.10
N HIS A 13 -29.63 -32.20 -30.04
CA HIS A 13 -29.43 -31.20 -29.00
C HIS A 13 -28.14 -31.53 -28.25
N GLN A 14 -27.07 -30.79 -28.55
CA GLN A 14 -25.88 -30.71 -27.70
C GLN A 14 -26.25 -29.84 -26.50
N GLU A 15 -26.53 -30.46 -25.36
CA GLU A 15 -26.55 -29.77 -24.08
C GLU A 15 -25.13 -29.26 -23.79
N HIS A 16 -24.94 -27.95 -23.91
CA HIS A 16 -23.75 -27.28 -23.42
C HIS A 16 -23.70 -27.46 -21.90
N HIS A 17 -22.92 -28.44 -21.43
CA HIS A 17 -22.51 -28.52 -20.03
C HIS A 17 -21.72 -27.25 -19.69
N VAL A 18 -22.40 -26.26 -19.12
CA VAL A 18 -21.78 -25.11 -18.48
C VAL A 18 -21.07 -25.66 -17.24
N ALA A 19 -19.73 -25.59 -17.24
CA ALA A 19 -18.95 -25.90 -16.05
C ALA A 19 -19.46 -25.05 -14.87
N PRO A 20 -19.55 -25.62 -13.66
CA PRO A 20 -19.94 -24.83 -12.49
C PRO A 20 -19.00 -23.64 -12.34
N PRO A 21 -19.50 -22.48 -11.89
CA PRO A 21 -18.67 -21.30 -11.72
C PRO A 21 -17.50 -21.62 -10.78
N PRO A 22 -16.31 -21.04 -11.00
CA PRO A 22 -15.18 -21.24 -10.12
C PRO A 22 -15.61 -20.88 -8.69
N ASN A 23 -15.30 -21.79 -7.77
CA ASN A 23 -15.53 -21.57 -6.35
C ASN A 23 -14.81 -20.27 -5.96
N TYR A 24 -15.56 -19.25 -5.55
CA TYR A 24 -14.99 -17.99 -5.08
C TYR A 24 -14.19 -18.30 -3.81
N ALA A 25 -12.89 -18.56 -3.97
CA ALA A 25 -11.96 -18.64 -2.87
C ALA A 25 -12.10 -17.36 -2.04
N ALA A 26 -12.11 -17.50 -0.71
CA ALA A 26 -12.11 -16.38 0.23
C ALA A 26 -11.16 -15.28 -0.28
N THR A 27 -11.67 -14.06 -0.40
CA THR A 27 -10.93 -12.90 -0.91
C THR A 27 -9.63 -12.75 -0.13
N GLN A 28 -8.51 -13.20 -0.70
CA GLN A 28 -7.20 -13.01 -0.07
C GLN A 28 -6.94 -11.51 0.00
N MET A 29 -6.55 -11.02 1.18
CA MET A 29 -6.21 -9.61 1.36
C MET A 29 -5.06 -9.24 0.40
N PRO A 30 -5.14 -8.13 -0.35
CA PRO A 30 -4.04 -7.69 -1.20
C PRO A 30 -2.78 -7.50 -0.36
N SER A 31 -1.60 -7.92 -0.83
CA SER A 31 -0.35 -7.80 -0.04
C SER A 31 -0.02 -6.36 0.35
N SER A 32 -0.45 -5.40 -0.47
CA SER A 32 -0.30 -3.95 -0.26
C SER A 32 -1.47 -3.28 0.48
N GLY A 33 -2.50 -4.04 0.84
CA GLY A 33 -3.74 -3.54 1.45
C GLY A 33 -4.65 -2.75 0.51
N PHE A 34 -5.82 -2.39 1.03
CA PHE A 34 -6.78 -1.55 0.32
C PHE A 34 -6.37 -0.08 0.38
N ARG A 35 -6.60 0.65 -0.71
CA ARG A 35 -6.06 2.00 -0.89
C ARG A 35 -7.07 2.98 -1.51
N ILE A 36 -6.92 4.26 -1.18
CA ILE A 36 -7.60 5.37 -1.85
C ILE A 36 -6.58 6.10 -2.70
N ALA A 37 -6.82 6.15 -4.00
CA ALA A 37 -5.95 6.87 -4.93
C ALA A 37 -6.21 8.38 -4.86
N LEU A 38 -5.16 9.16 -4.61
CA LEU A 38 -5.20 10.60 -4.42
C LEU A 38 -4.17 11.31 -5.31
N ASN A 39 -4.29 12.63 -5.41
CA ASN A 39 -3.33 13.50 -6.09
C ASN A 39 -3.15 14.80 -5.30
N SER A 40 -1.90 15.22 -5.12
CA SER A 40 -1.56 16.45 -4.39
C SER A 40 -2.10 17.74 -5.02
N SER A 41 -2.53 17.71 -6.28
CA SER A 41 -3.16 18.85 -6.96
C SER A 41 -4.55 19.17 -6.43
N VAL A 42 -5.16 18.26 -5.66
CA VAL A 42 -6.47 18.44 -5.04
C VAL A 42 -6.38 18.21 -3.54
N GLN A 43 -7.19 18.93 -2.79
CA GLN A 43 -7.32 18.71 -1.35
C GLN A 43 -7.97 17.34 -1.09
N ILE A 44 -7.53 16.67 -0.03
CA ILE A 44 -8.12 15.39 0.38
C ILE A 44 -9.58 15.66 0.82
N SER A 45 -10.53 14.96 0.22
CA SER A 45 -11.94 15.21 0.51
C SER A 45 -12.33 14.65 1.89
N LYS A 46 -13.39 15.21 2.49
CA LYS A 46 -13.96 14.66 3.73
C LYS A 46 -14.38 13.20 3.57
N HIS A 47 -14.95 12.84 2.43
CA HIS A 47 -15.36 11.47 2.12
C HIS A 47 -14.16 10.51 2.07
N ASP A 48 -13.00 10.94 1.55
CA ASP A 48 -11.80 10.11 1.56
C ASP A 48 -11.25 9.91 2.98
N LEU A 49 -11.31 10.94 3.84
CA LEU A 49 -10.94 10.84 5.24
C LEU A 49 -11.90 9.96 6.05
N GLU A 50 -13.21 10.05 5.77
CA GLU A 50 -14.23 9.17 6.37
C GLU A 50 -13.98 7.70 6.01
N ARG A 51 -13.62 7.43 4.74
CA ARG A 51 -13.21 6.09 4.30
C ARG A 51 -11.90 5.61 4.89
N ALA A 52 -10.93 6.52 5.08
CA ALA A 52 -9.66 6.23 5.74
C ALA A 52 -9.85 5.86 7.22
N GLY A 53 -10.90 6.40 7.84
CA GLY A 53 -11.18 6.17 9.25
C GLY A 53 -10.17 6.88 10.16
N HIS A 54 -9.88 6.25 11.30
CA HIS A 54 -8.98 6.81 12.32
C HIS A 54 -7.52 6.78 11.86
N ALA A 55 -6.83 7.92 11.96
CA ALA A 55 -5.42 8.03 11.61
C ALA A 55 -4.54 7.30 12.65
N PRO A 56 -3.62 6.41 12.24
CA PRO A 56 -2.78 5.66 13.19
C PRO A 56 -1.75 6.52 13.93
N PHE A 57 -1.49 7.75 13.46
CA PHE A 57 -0.50 8.67 14.03
C PHE A 57 -1.06 10.08 14.14
N ALA A 58 -0.34 10.93 14.86
CA ALA A 58 -0.62 12.35 14.98
C ALA A 58 0.67 13.17 14.87
N ASP A 59 0.54 14.41 14.37
CA ASP A 59 1.62 15.38 14.33
C ASP A 59 1.79 16.11 15.68
N LEU A 60 2.75 17.03 15.79
CA LEU A 60 3.05 17.78 17.02
C LEU A 60 1.85 18.53 17.62
N ASP A 61 0.93 18.99 16.78
CA ASP A 61 -0.30 19.70 17.17
C ASP A 61 -1.52 18.77 17.33
N ASN A 62 -1.30 17.45 17.31
CA ASN A 62 -2.31 16.39 17.30
C ASN A 62 -3.16 16.29 16.02
N SER A 63 -2.81 17.00 14.95
CA SER A 63 -3.44 16.79 13.65
C SER A 63 -3.19 15.36 13.13
N PRO A 64 -4.15 14.78 12.38
CA PRO A 64 -4.09 13.38 12.00
C PRO A 64 -3.01 13.11 10.95
N ILE A 65 -2.27 12.02 11.15
CA ILE A 65 -1.27 11.51 10.21
C ILE A 65 -1.64 10.09 9.77
N TYR A 66 -1.78 9.93 8.46
CA TYR A 66 -2.11 8.69 7.76
C TYR A 66 -0.89 8.10 7.06
N LEU A 67 -1.05 6.84 6.68
CA LEU A 67 -0.09 6.08 5.89
C LEU A 67 -0.45 6.14 4.41
N GLY A 68 0.55 6.10 3.55
CA GLY A 68 0.31 5.81 2.15
C GLY A 68 1.58 5.56 1.38
N SER A 69 1.46 5.61 0.06
CA SER A 69 2.58 5.41 -0.86
C SER A 69 2.58 6.48 -1.95
N ALA A 70 3.68 7.22 -2.06
CA ALA A 70 3.91 8.20 -3.11
C ALA A 70 4.41 7.51 -4.38
N ILE A 71 3.82 7.85 -5.53
CA ILE A 71 4.18 7.30 -6.83
C ILE A 71 5.11 8.29 -7.53
N PHE A 72 6.37 7.91 -7.72
CA PHE A 72 7.34 8.67 -8.50
C PHE A 72 7.31 8.15 -9.94
N THR A 73 7.16 9.07 -10.89
CA THR A 73 7.17 8.76 -12.32
C THR A 73 8.50 9.10 -12.97
N GLN A 74 8.74 8.59 -14.17
CA GLN A 74 9.78 9.08 -15.07
C GLN A 74 9.42 10.48 -15.61
N ASP A 75 10.32 11.04 -16.42
CA ASP A 75 10.18 12.37 -17.02
C ASP A 75 8.98 12.48 -17.97
N ASP A 76 8.45 11.35 -18.45
CA ASP A 76 7.22 11.29 -19.24
C ASP A 76 5.95 11.58 -18.42
N GLY A 77 6.06 11.64 -17.08
CA GLY A 77 4.95 11.89 -16.16
C GLY A 77 3.92 10.75 -16.09
N VAL A 78 4.16 9.62 -16.75
CA VAL A 78 3.21 8.50 -16.90
C VAL A 78 3.80 7.20 -16.38
N THR A 79 5.06 6.91 -16.73
CA THR A 79 5.69 5.65 -16.39
C THR A 79 6.13 5.66 -14.93
N GLN A 80 5.61 4.73 -14.13
CA GLN A 80 5.99 4.58 -12.73
C GLN A 80 7.46 4.16 -12.61
N LYS A 81 8.25 4.98 -11.89
CA LYS A 81 9.68 4.77 -11.63
C LYS A 81 9.88 4.02 -10.32
N SER A 82 9.29 4.52 -9.24
CA SER A 82 9.35 3.92 -7.90
C SER A 82 8.12 4.27 -7.08
N VAL A 83 7.90 3.55 -5.99
CA VAL A 83 6.77 3.77 -5.07
C VAL A 83 7.30 3.76 -3.65
N HIS A 84 7.10 4.84 -2.92
CA HIS A 84 7.69 5.00 -1.58
C HIS A 84 6.62 5.18 -0.51
N PRO A 85 6.66 4.41 0.59
CA PRO A 85 5.85 4.69 1.76
C PRO A 85 6.04 6.14 2.23
N CYS A 86 4.94 6.80 2.57
CA CYS A 86 4.89 8.22 2.86
C CYS A 86 4.00 8.53 4.08
N LYS A 87 4.30 9.67 4.70
CA LYS A 87 3.48 10.34 5.71
C LYS A 87 2.42 11.19 5.01
N ILE A 88 1.14 10.99 5.31
CA ILE A 88 0.03 11.78 4.72
C ILE A 88 -0.65 12.59 5.82
N GLY A 89 -0.79 13.88 5.64
CA GLY A 89 -1.54 14.76 6.56
C GLY A 89 -2.22 15.87 5.77
N PRO A 90 -3.55 16.06 5.88
CA PRO A 90 -4.25 17.12 5.15
C PRO A 90 -3.74 18.54 5.46
N HIS A 91 -3.12 18.72 6.63
CA HIS A 91 -2.53 19.97 7.11
C HIS A 91 -1.07 20.19 6.65
N LEU A 92 -0.42 19.17 6.07
CA LEU A 92 0.97 19.29 5.65
C LEU A 92 1.10 20.22 4.45
N TYR A 93 2.15 21.03 4.46
CA TYR A 93 2.44 22.03 3.42
C TYR A 93 3.91 21.89 2.97
N PRO A 94 4.22 22.06 1.67
CA PRO A 94 3.36 22.45 0.54
C PRO A 94 2.51 21.33 -0.08
N SER A 95 2.63 20.10 0.39
CA SER A 95 1.85 18.96 -0.08
C SER A 95 1.34 18.13 1.10
N PRO A 96 0.14 17.52 1.01
CA PRO A 96 -0.34 16.60 2.03
C PRO A 96 0.46 15.29 2.10
N CYS A 97 1.36 15.04 1.15
CA CYS A 97 2.17 13.83 1.04
C CYS A 97 3.65 14.14 1.24
N SER A 98 4.26 13.54 2.26
CA SER A 98 5.66 13.73 2.62
C SER A 98 6.42 12.40 2.63
N VAL A 99 7.61 12.38 2.02
CA VAL A 99 8.40 11.18 1.76
C VAL A 99 9.81 11.35 2.32
N ALA A 100 10.30 10.37 3.07
CA ALA A 100 11.71 10.24 3.39
C ALA A 100 12.47 9.74 2.15
N TYR A 101 13.27 10.61 1.52
CA TYR A 101 13.96 10.27 0.27
C TYR A 101 15.25 11.07 0.08
N GLY A 102 16.36 10.37 -0.16
CA GLY A 102 17.65 10.99 -0.50
C GLY A 102 18.22 11.91 0.59
N GLY A 103 18.05 11.57 1.87
CA GLY A 103 18.49 12.38 3.01
C GLY A 103 17.54 13.54 3.36
N ARG A 104 16.39 13.65 2.69
CA ARG A 104 15.48 14.79 2.82
C ARG A 104 14.06 14.35 3.15
N GLU A 105 13.33 15.26 3.79
CA GLU A 105 11.86 15.25 3.76
C GLU A 105 11.42 15.91 2.44
N VAL A 106 10.88 15.10 1.53
CA VAL A 106 10.41 15.53 0.23
C VAL A 106 8.89 15.68 0.25
N SER A 107 8.41 16.89 -0.01
CA SER A 107 6.99 17.13 -0.30
C SER A 107 6.66 16.62 -1.69
N HIS A 108 5.85 15.56 -1.78
CA HIS A 108 5.54 14.89 -3.04
C HIS A 108 4.39 15.59 -3.77
N HIS A 109 4.61 15.99 -5.03
CA HIS A 109 3.63 16.76 -5.83
C HIS A 109 3.03 15.94 -6.98
N GLY A 110 2.56 14.73 -6.69
CA GLY A 110 1.97 13.84 -7.70
C GLY A 110 0.86 12.94 -7.15
N ARG A 111 0.70 11.78 -7.79
CA ARG A 111 -0.19 10.71 -7.33
C ARG A 111 0.38 10.02 -6.10
N TYR A 112 -0.49 9.70 -5.17
CA TYR A 112 -0.17 8.90 -4.00
C TYR A 112 -1.41 8.13 -3.56
N ASP A 113 -1.20 7.00 -2.91
CA ASP A 113 -2.26 6.11 -2.47
C ASP A 113 -2.29 6.06 -0.95
N LEU A 114 -3.39 6.52 -0.35
CA LEU A 114 -3.63 6.42 1.09
C LEU A 114 -3.96 4.97 1.44
N LEU A 115 -3.24 4.40 2.40
CA LEU A 115 -3.49 3.04 2.91
C LEU A 115 -4.65 3.07 3.92
N LEU A 116 -5.64 2.22 3.70
CA LEU A 116 -6.72 1.98 4.66
C LEU A 116 -6.18 1.09 5.79
N PHE A 117 -5.63 1.73 6.83
CA PHE A 117 -5.15 1.02 8.01
C PHE A 117 -6.33 0.45 8.80
N ASP A 118 -6.26 -0.85 9.11
CA ASP A 118 -7.25 -1.54 9.92
C ASP A 118 -6.55 -2.29 11.07
N PRO A 119 -6.74 -1.89 12.34
CA PRO A 119 -6.10 -2.53 13.48
C PRO A 119 -6.63 -3.95 13.75
N HIS A 120 -7.73 -4.39 13.12
CA HIS A 120 -8.25 -5.75 13.21
C HIS A 120 -7.54 -6.73 12.28
N THR A 121 -6.95 -6.23 11.19
CA THR A 121 -6.25 -7.07 10.19
C THR A 121 -4.76 -6.75 10.08
N MET A 122 -4.31 -5.61 10.60
CA MET A 122 -2.91 -5.17 10.60
C MET A 122 -2.39 -4.96 12.02
N GLU A 123 -1.09 -5.14 12.20
CA GLU A 123 -0.37 -4.89 13.46
C GLU A 123 1.02 -4.30 13.21
N TRP A 124 1.46 -3.42 14.11
CA TRP A 124 2.85 -2.96 14.17
C TRP A 124 3.68 -4.02 14.90
N VAL A 125 4.76 -4.47 14.26
CA VAL A 125 5.66 -5.48 14.82
C VAL A 125 7.04 -4.86 15.01
N PRO A 126 7.64 -4.94 16.22
CA PRO A 126 9.00 -4.46 16.44
C PRO A 126 10.01 -5.17 15.54
N THR A 127 10.95 -4.41 15.00
CA THR A 127 12.05 -4.93 14.19
C THR A 127 13.29 -4.02 14.24
N SER A 128 14.35 -4.43 13.55
CA SER A 128 15.62 -3.71 13.42
C SER A 128 16.30 -4.06 12.10
N HIS A 129 17.26 -3.23 11.69
CA HIS A 129 18.21 -3.50 10.61
C HIS A 129 17.58 -3.92 9.26
N GLY A 130 16.44 -3.34 8.91
CA GLY A 130 15.73 -3.65 7.66
C GLY A 130 15.04 -5.02 7.64
N GLN A 131 15.07 -5.76 8.75
CA GLN A 131 14.60 -7.14 8.79
C GLN A 131 13.08 -7.24 8.86
N ILE A 132 12.55 -8.29 8.23
CA ILE A 132 11.17 -8.73 8.44
C ILE A 132 11.20 -9.73 9.61
N PRO A 133 10.45 -9.50 10.70
CA PRO A 133 10.40 -10.43 11.82
C PRO A 133 9.94 -11.83 11.38
N GLN A 134 10.53 -12.87 11.96
CA GLN A 134 10.24 -14.26 11.59
C GLN A 134 8.73 -14.58 11.71
N GLY A 135 8.17 -15.23 10.69
CA GLY A 135 6.77 -15.65 10.66
C GLY A 135 5.77 -14.51 10.45
N ARG A 136 6.25 -13.29 10.13
CA ARG A 136 5.38 -12.16 9.82
C ARG A 136 5.31 -11.90 8.32
N THR A 137 4.17 -11.40 7.88
CA THR A 137 3.95 -10.95 6.50
C THR A 137 3.83 -9.43 6.49
N PRO A 138 4.82 -8.69 5.98
CA PRO A 138 4.76 -7.23 5.97
C PRO A 138 3.74 -6.72 4.94
N VAL A 139 3.12 -5.57 5.22
CA VAL A 139 2.27 -4.87 4.26
C VAL A 139 3.16 -4.16 3.24
N GLU A 140 3.05 -4.55 1.97
CA GLU A 140 3.82 -3.94 0.89
C GLU A 140 3.44 -2.47 0.71
N GLY A 141 4.44 -1.59 0.79
CA GLY A 141 4.28 -0.15 0.65
C GLY A 141 4.88 0.41 -0.64
N GLY A 142 5.65 -0.38 -1.38
CA GLY A 142 6.18 0.00 -2.69
C GLY A 142 7.50 -0.69 -3.01
N TYR A 143 8.34 -0.01 -3.78
CA TYR A 143 9.63 -0.51 -4.27
C TYR A 143 10.53 0.63 -4.75
N GLU A 144 11.84 0.40 -4.74
CA GLU A 144 12.86 1.26 -5.36
C GLU A 144 12.87 1.15 -6.89
N GLU A 145 13.59 2.01 -7.58
CA GLU A 145 13.65 2.07 -9.05
C GLU A 145 14.01 0.74 -9.73
N ASN A 146 14.77 -0.14 -9.06
CA ASN A 146 15.14 -1.46 -9.58
C ASN A 146 14.02 -2.51 -9.46
N ILE A 147 12.87 -2.15 -8.89
CA ILE A 147 11.64 -2.95 -8.67
C ILE A 147 11.81 -4.13 -7.70
N ARG A 148 13.01 -4.70 -7.61
CA ARG A 148 13.35 -5.86 -6.76
C ARG A 148 13.43 -5.48 -5.30
N ASP A 149 13.90 -4.27 -5.00
CA ASP A 149 14.05 -3.79 -3.64
C ASP A 149 12.71 -3.29 -3.11
N LYS A 150 12.02 -4.19 -2.41
CA LYS A 150 10.72 -3.94 -1.80
C LYS A 150 10.81 -2.98 -0.63
N LEU A 151 9.80 -2.13 -0.53
CA LEU A 151 9.62 -1.20 0.58
C LEU A 151 8.34 -1.53 1.34
N TYR A 152 8.41 -1.43 2.66
CA TYR A 152 7.32 -1.70 3.60
C TYR A 152 7.04 -0.48 4.46
N HIS A 153 5.82 -0.38 4.97
CA HIS A 153 5.46 0.69 5.90
C HIS A 153 6.17 0.49 7.25
N ALA A 154 6.85 1.53 7.71
CA ALA A 154 7.54 1.55 9.00
C ALA A 154 7.02 2.69 9.88
N SER A 155 7.26 2.58 11.17
CA SER A 155 7.07 3.63 12.16
C SER A 155 8.31 3.72 13.04
N ALA A 156 8.85 4.91 13.24
CA ALA A 156 10.01 5.13 14.11
C ALA A 156 9.81 6.34 15.01
N ARG A 157 10.40 6.29 16.21
CA ARG A 157 10.25 7.35 17.20
C ARG A 157 11.27 8.47 16.98
N VAL A 158 10.79 9.68 16.68
CA VAL A 158 11.62 10.89 16.52
C VAL A 158 11.03 11.99 17.39
N ASN A 159 11.85 12.61 18.25
CA ASN A 159 11.42 13.64 19.20
C ASN A 159 10.18 13.27 20.03
N GLY A 160 10.07 12.00 20.42
CA GLY A 160 8.98 11.50 21.25
C GLY A 160 7.73 11.07 20.48
N LEU A 161 7.60 11.41 19.19
CA LEU A 161 6.49 11.04 18.31
C LEU A 161 6.82 9.81 17.48
N ASN A 162 5.80 9.00 17.18
CA ASN A 162 5.91 7.92 16.20
C ASN A 162 5.62 8.47 14.81
N ILE A 163 6.63 8.45 13.94
CA ILE A 163 6.55 9.00 12.59
C ILE A 163 6.50 7.85 11.58
N PRO A 164 5.53 7.81 10.68
CA PRO A 164 5.50 6.81 9.63
C PRO A 164 6.52 7.08 8.53
N GLY A 165 6.97 6.02 7.88
CA GLY A 165 7.90 6.08 6.75
C GLY A 165 8.10 4.71 6.12
N LYS A 166 9.33 4.43 5.69
CA LYS A 166 9.68 3.23 4.92
C LYS A 166 10.77 2.40 5.59
N THR A 167 10.73 1.09 5.38
CA THR A 167 11.83 0.16 5.67
C THR A 167 11.98 -0.82 4.50
N GLY A 168 13.16 -1.39 4.36
CA GLY A 168 13.47 -2.45 3.40
C GLY A 168 14.78 -3.12 3.80
N HIS A 169 15.00 -4.35 3.34
CA HIS A 169 16.22 -5.09 3.68
C HIS A 169 17.48 -4.31 3.26
N HIS A 170 17.46 -3.69 2.08
CA HIS A 170 18.55 -2.86 1.55
C HIS A 170 18.74 -1.53 2.28
N LEU A 171 17.74 -1.04 3.02
CA LEU A 171 17.83 0.22 3.78
C LEU A 171 18.50 0.04 5.15
N GLY A 172 18.48 -1.16 5.71
CA GLY A 172 19.08 -1.44 7.02
C GLY A 172 18.44 -0.70 8.19
N GLY A 173 17.23 -0.15 8.04
CA GLY A 173 16.50 0.57 9.08
C GLY A 173 15.19 1.19 8.60
N ALA A 174 14.51 1.90 9.50
CA ALA A 174 13.38 2.77 9.16
C ALA A 174 13.87 4.16 8.77
N HIS A 175 13.33 4.68 7.66
CA HIS A 175 13.55 6.02 7.16
C HIS A 175 12.25 6.81 7.27
N VAL A 176 12.25 7.89 8.05
CA VAL A 176 11.05 8.68 8.36
C VAL A 176 11.29 10.17 8.13
N SER A 177 10.26 10.87 7.66
CA SER A 177 10.33 12.30 7.30
C SER A 177 9.83 13.17 8.45
N PHE A 178 10.72 13.98 9.05
CA PHE A 178 10.38 14.86 10.16
C PHE A 178 11.26 16.12 10.22
N GLY A 179 10.63 17.29 10.42
CA GLY A 179 11.32 18.56 10.62
C GLY A 179 12.12 19.05 9.40
N GLY A 180 11.73 18.65 8.18
CA GLY A 180 12.43 19.00 6.94
C GLY A 180 13.56 18.04 6.55
N GLY A 181 13.82 17.00 7.34
CA GLY A 181 14.88 16.01 7.10
C GLY A 181 14.37 14.57 7.06
N GLU A 182 15.20 13.70 6.49
CA GLU A 182 15.07 12.25 6.66
C GLU A 182 15.83 11.82 7.92
N HIS A 183 15.19 10.99 8.75
CA HIS A 183 15.79 10.38 9.93
C HIS A 183 15.85 8.87 9.73
N THR A 184 17.02 8.30 9.99
CA THR A 184 17.23 6.85 9.92
C THR A 184 17.32 6.27 11.33
N VAL A 185 16.49 5.27 11.59
CA VAL A 185 16.46 4.53 12.86
C VAL A 185 16.73 3.06 12.55
N HIS A 186 17.92 2.59 12.93
CA HIS A 186 18.36 1.21 12.68
C HIS A 186 17.75 0.20 13.64
N ASP A 187 17.46 0.62 14.87
CA ASP A 187 17.02 -0.25 15.97
C ASP A 187 15.72 0.26 16.58
N SER A 188 14.92 -0.65 17.14
CA SER A 188 13.73 -0.30 17.94
C SER A 188 12.66 0.50 17.16
N TYR A 189 12.48 0.19 15.89
CA TYR A 189 11.36 0.68 15.08
C TYR A 189 10.34 -0.44 14.82
N GLU A 190 9.21 -0.10 14.22
CA GLU A 190 8.15 -1.07 13.91
C GLU A 190 7.90 -1.15 12.40
N ILE A 191 7.58 -2.35 11.93
CA ILE A 191 7.12 -2.62 10.57
C ILE A 191 5.64 -3.00 10.62
N LEU A 192 4.85 -2.49 9.67
CA LEU A 192 3.45 -2.87 9.56
C LEU A 192 3.33 -4.27 8.93
N CYS A 193 2.66 -5.18 9.62
CA CYS A 193 2.42 -6.54 9.16
C CYS A 193 0.93 -6.86 9.16
N TRP A 194 0.55 -7.82 8.32
CA TRP A 194 -0.75 -8.48 8.44
C TRP A 194 -0.80 -9.30 9.73
N ARG A 195 -1.93 -9.23 10.42
CA ARG A 195 -2.20 -10.07 11.58
C ARG A 195 -2.27 -11.52 11.15
N ILE A 196 -1.66 -12.38 11.95
CA ILE A 196 -1.81 -13.82 11.80
C ILE A 196 -3.25 -14.15 12.19
N GLN A 197 -4.05 -14.58 11.23
CA GLN A 197 -5.38 -15.10 11.51
C GLN A 197 -5.21 -16.38 12.33
N LYS A 198 -5.65 -16.35 13.58
CA LYS A 198 -5.73 -17.55 14.40
C LYS A 198 -6.96 -18.32 13.91
N ASN A 199 -6.72 -19.50 13.35
CA ASN A 199 -7.78 -20.48 13.12
C ASN A 199 -8.42 -20.92 14.44
#